data_AF-A0A958W431-F1
#
_entry.id   AF-A0A958W431-F1
#
_cell.length_a   1.000
_cell.length_b   1.000
_cell.length_c   1.000
_cell.angle_alpha   90.00
_cell.angle_beta   90.00
_cell.angle_gamma   90.00
#
_symmetry.space_group_name_H-M   'P 1'
#
loop_
_entity.id
_entity.type
_entity.pdbx_description
1 polymer ?
#
loop_
_entity_poly.entity_id
_entity_poly.type
_entity_poly.pdbx_seq_one_letter_code
_entity_poly.pdbx_strand_id
1 'polypeptide(L)'
;MTIHVLTGDALLSNFPEGKLEGNIAISRECLIEGPVDAGNLKDFWDQREAYLSATYPESEINYQDDVVFEFEKLNDLKQGDEINLWFEHDLFCQVNLWFTLSLLNGKGVTVYRVYPVIDDPDELWDGFGPMSPEELLKCYQQKILLSPEDIQLGKELWQAYTSANNTALEKLSATPSKAFPYLEEVCKAQIERPARPEKALKEIIKSGNPSFEEVFIEFCEREGIYGFGDAQVQKIYDQLMK
;
A
#
# COMPACT_ATOMS: atom_id res chain seq x y z
N MET A 1 -14.42 -4.52 19.46
CA MET A 1 -14.46 -5.11 18.10
C MET A 1 -13.04 -5.24 17.60
N THR A 2 -12.77 -6.27 16.80
CA THR A 2 -11.49 -6.42 16.11
C THR A 2 -11.75 -6.37 14.61
N ILE A 3 -10.92 -5.61 13.88
CA ILE A 3 -10.94 -5.59 12.42
C ILE A 3 -9.54 -5.83 11.85
N HIS A 4 -9.45 -6.62 10.79
CA HIS A 4 -8.24 -6.80 10.01
C HIS A 4 -8.41 -6.05 8.68
N VAL A 5 -7.55 -5.08 8.43
CA VAL A 5 -7.51 -4.37 7.14
C VAL A 5 -6.43 -5.02 6.30
N LEU A 6 -6.83 -5.67 5.20
CA LEU A 6 -5.94 -6.36 4.27
C LEU A 6 -5.62 -5.45 3.08
N THR A 7 -4.39 -5.52 2.57
CA THR A 7 -4.01 -4.80 1.34
C THR A 7 -4.24 -5.70 0.14
N GLY A 8 -5.31 -5.42 -0.62
CA GLY A 8 -5.70 -6.21 -1.79
C GLY A 8 -6.23 -7.63 -1.50
N ASP A 9 -6.68 -8.30 -2.57
CA ASP A 9 -7.34 -9.60 -2.49
C ASP A 9 -6.37 -10.79 -2.42
N ALA A 10 -5.10 -10.62 -2.81
CA ALA A 10 -4.10 -11.68 -2.74
C ALA A 10 -3.86 -12.15 -1.29
N LEU A 11 -3.92 -11.24 -0.33
CA LEU A 11 -3.82 -11.59 1.09
C LEU A 11 -5.09 -12.30 1.59
N LEU A 12 -6.26 -11.99 1.02
CA LEU A 12 -7.53 -12.59 1.42
C LEU A 12 -7.55 -14.09 1.15
N SER A 13 -7.03 -14.55 0.00
CA SER A 13 -7.08 -15.97 -0.37
C SER A 13 -6.29 -16.89 0.57
N ASN A 14 -5.20 -16.38 1.15
CA ASN A 14 -4.37 -17.12 2.10
C ASN A 14 -4.63 -16.72 3.56
N PHE A 15 -5.53 -15.78 3.81
CA PHE A 15 -5.80 -15.28 5.16
C PHE A 15 -6.19 -16.46 6.07
N PRO A 16 -5.63 -16.56 7.29
CA PRO A 16 -5.87 -17.69 8.19
C PRO A 16 -7.27 -17.61 8.85
N GLU A 17 -8.31 -17.70 8.02
CA GLU A 17 -9.70 -17.62 8.41
C GLU A 17 -10.04 -18.74 9.42
N GLY A 18 -10.81 -18.39 10.44
CA GLY A 18 -11.15 -19.29 11.55
C GLY A 18 -10.03 -19.48 12.59
N LYS A 19 -8.81 -19.01 12.32
CA LYS A 19 -7.72 -18.92 13.33
C LYS A 19 -7.55 -17.51 13.89
N LEU A 20 -7.98 -16.48 13.16
CA LEU A 20 -8.03 -15.09 13.62
C LEU A 20 -9.48 -14.63 13.79
N GLU A 21 -9.79 -14.05 14.94
CA GLU A 21 -11.09 -13.46 15.24
C GLU A 21 -11.14 -11.99 14.80
N GLY A 22 -12.24 -11.60 14.16
CA GLY A 22 -12.48 -10.21 13.78
C GLY A 22 -13.15 -10.10 12.42
N ASN A 23 -13.61 -8.90 12.11
CA ASN A 23 -14.13 -8.59 10.78
C ASN A 23 -12.96 -8.33 9.82
N ILE A 24 -13.19 -8.54 8.53
CA ILE A 24 -12.23 -8.20 7.49
C ILE A 24 -12.71 -6.94 6.76
N ALA A 25 -11.78 -6.01 6.57
CA ALA A 25 -11.87 -4.91 5.62
C ALA A 25 -10.76 -5.05 4.57
N ILE A 26 -11.02 -4.70 3.32
CA ILE A 26 -10.03 -4.84 2.24
C ILE A 26 -9.76 -3.47 1.62
N SER A 27 -8.52 -3.02 1.74
CA SER A 27 -8.03 -1.79 1.11
C SER A 27 -7.70 -2.06 -0.35
N ARG A 28 -8.68 -1.89 -1.24
CA ARG A 28 -8.55 -2.04 -2.70
C ARG A 28 -8.22 -0.73 -3.42
N GLU A 29 -7.41 0.10 -2.80
CA GLU A 29 -6.99 1.37 -3.37
C GLU A 29 -5.60 1.30 -4.00
N CYS A 30 -5.42 2.07 -5.08
CA CYS A 30 -4.16 2.23 -5.81
C CYS A 30 -3.68 3.68 -5.67
N LEU A 31 -3.41 4.12 -4.44
CA LEU A 31 -3.12 5.53 -4.14
C LEU A 31 -1.79 6.04 -4.68
N ILE A 32 -0.93 5.14 -5.18
CA ILE A 32 0.38 5.49 -5.76
C ILE A 32 0.27 6.22 -7.10
N GLU A 33 -0.91 6.22 -7.73
CA GLU A 33 -1.22 6.94 -8.96
C GLU A 33 -2.61 7.57 -8.93
N GLY A 34 -2.88 8.46 -9.89
CA GLY A 34 -4.12 9.21 -9.97
C GLY A 34 -4.21 10.38 -8.99
N PRO A 35 -5.34 11.11 -9.02
CA PRO A 35 -5.56 12.24 -8.12
C PRO A 35 -5.78 11.74 -6.70
N VAL A 36 -5.17 12.41 -5.73
CA VAL A 36 -5.33 12.14 -4.29
C VAL A 36 -5.53 13.42 -3.46
N ASP A 37 -5.47 14.59 -4.10
CA ASP A 37 -5.67 15.90 -3.47
C ASP A 37 -7.14 16.27 -3.55
N ALA A 38 -7.89 15.99 -2.48
CA ALA A 38 -9.29 16.33 -2.36
C ALA A 38 -9.59 16.98 -1.01
N GLY A 39 -10.47 17.98 -1.00
CA GLY A 39 -10.79 18.75 0.20
C GLY A 39 -11.62 18.00 1.24
N ASN A 40 -12.29 16.91 0.86
CA ASN A 40 -13.05 16.04 1.75
C ASN A 40 -13.15 14.62 1.17
N LEU A 41 -13.57 13.65 1.99
CA LEU A 41 -13.62 12.24 1.60
C LEU A 41 -14.65 11.94 0.49
N LYS A 42 -15.76 12.66 0.43
CA LYS A 42 -16.75 12.44 -0.63
C LYS A 42 -16.15 12.79 -2.00
N ASP A 43 -15.56 13.97 -2.10
CA ASP A 43 -14.90 14.42 -3.34
C ASP A 43 -13.67 13.57 -3.66
N PHE A 44 -13.00 13.03 -2.64
CA PHE A 44 -11.91 12.07 -2.80
C PHE A 44 -12.44 10.82 -3.52
N TRP A 45 -13.45 10.14 -2.97
CA TRP A 45 -14.03 8.94 -3.56
C TRP A 45 -14.53 9.15 -4.99
N ASP A 46 -15.24 10.26 -5.26
CA ASP A 46 -15.73 10.58 -6.60
C ASP A 46 -14.57 10.73 -7.62
N GLN A 47 -13.46 11.37 -7.22
CA GLN A 47 -12.28 11.53 -8.09
C GLN A 47 -11.54 10.22 -8.32
N ARG A 48 -11.41 9.39 -7.27
CA ARG A 48 -10.75 8.10 -7.32
C ARG A 48 -11.50 7.12 -8.22
N GLU A 49 -12.83 7.03 -8.07
CA GLU A 49 -13.69 6.23 -8.94
C GLU A 49 -13.50 6.59 -10.42
N ALA A 50 -13.64 7.88 -10.73
CA ALA A 50 -13.50 8.37 -12.11
C ALA A 50 -12.12 8.05 -12.71
N TYR A 51 -11.05 8.18 -11.91
CA TYR A 51 -9.70 7.87 -12.38
C TYR A 51 -9.49 6.38 -12.62
N LEU A 52 -9.88 5.52 -11.68
CA LEU A 52 -9.64 4.09 -11.76
C LEU A 52 -10.48 3.45 -12.86
N SER A 53 -11.76 3.82 -13.01
CA SER A 53 -12.60 3.31 -14.11
C SER A 53 -12.08 3.73 -15.50
N ALA A 54 -11.48 4.92 -15.62
CA ALA A 54 -10.88 5.37 -16.87
C ALA A 54 -9.52 4.70 -17.15
N THR A 55 -8.74 4.41 -16.10
CA THR A 55 -7.39 3.84 -16.23
C THR A 55 -7.42 2.32 -16.41
N TYR A 56 -8.37 1.65 -15.75
CA TYR A 56 -8.54 0.20 -15.72
C TYR A 56 -9.97 -0.19 -16.09
N PRO A 57 -10.41 0.03 -17.35
CA PRO A 57 -11.79 -0.20 -17.77
C PRO A 57 -12.22 -1.66 -17.74
N GLU A 58 -11.27 -2.60 -17.73
CA GLU A 58 -11.52 -4.04 -17.61
C GLU A 58 -11.66 -4.50 -16.16
N SER A 59 -11.47 -3.60 -15.18
CA SER A 59 -11.66 -3.94 -13.78
C SER A 59 -13.13 -4.21 -13.47
N GLU A 60 -13.41 -5.35 -12.86
CA GLU A 60 -14.76 -5.72 -12.41
C GLU A 60 -15.12 -5.14 -11.03
N ILE A 61 -14.21 -4.37 -10.41
CA ILE A 61 -14.42 -3.74 -9.11
C ILE A 61 -15.52 -2.68 -9.21
N ASN A 62 -16.59 -2.86 -8.44
CA ASN A 62 -17.55 -1.79 -8.17
C ASN A 62 -16.97 -0.89 -7.09
N TYR A 63 -16.53 0.31 -7.49
CA TYR A 63 -15.77 1.18 -6.60
C TYR A 63 -16.50 1.54 -5.29
N GLN A 64 -17.81 1.78 -5.35
CA GLN A 64 -18.59 2.13 -4.16
C GLN A 64 -18.71 0.93 -3.20
N ASP A 65 -19.08 -0.24 -3.73
CA ASP A 65 -19.36 -1.42 -2.91
C ASP A 65 -18.09 -2.17 -2.47
N ASP A 66 -17.05 -2.19 -3.31
CA ASP A 66 -15.84 -2.98 -3.10
C ASP A 66 -14.67 -2.16 -2.54
N VAL A 67 -14.74 -0.82 -2.57
CA VAL A 67 -13.69 0.08 -2.05
C VAL A 67 -14.24 1.00 -0.97
N VAL A 68 -15.20 1.86 -1.28
CA VAL A 68 -15.70 2.88 -0.33
C VAL A 68 -16.32 2.21 0.89
N PHE A 69 -17.20 1.23 0.68
CA PHE A 69 -17.85 0.49 1.77
C PHE A 69 -16.84 -0.21 2.70
N GLU A 70 -15.72 -0.71 2.16
CA GLU A 70 -14.66 -1.33 2.96
C GLU A 70 -13.99 -0.32 3.91
N PHE A 71 -13.76 0.92 3.45
CA PHE A 71 -13.28 2.00 4.32
C PHE A 71 -14.34 2.52 5.29
N GLU A 72 -15.62 2.49 4.91
CA GLU A 72 -16.72 2.89 5.79
C GLU A 72 -16.86 1.98 7.02
N LYS A 73 -16.47 0.71 6.93
CA LYS A 73 -16.37 -0.19 8.10
C LYS A 73 -15.49 0.39 9.22
N LEU A 74 -14.54 1.27 8.89
CA LEU A 74 -13.68 1.96 9.88
C LEU A 74 -14.39 3.10 10.62
N ASN A 75 -15.57 3.53 10.14
CA ASN A 75 -16.37 4.57 10.81
C ASN A 75 -17.08 4.04 12.06
N ASP A 76 -17.40 2.75 12.08
CA ASP A 76 -18.09 2.11 13.21
C ASP A 76 -17.16 1.78 14.39
N LEU A 77 -15.85 1.95 14.21
CA LEU A 77 -14.85 1.73 15.25
C LEU A 77 -15.03 2.74 16.40
N LYS A 78 -14.99 2.20 17.62
CA LYS A 78 -15.12 2.94 18.87
C LYS A 78 -13.81 2.91 19.65
N GLN A 79 -13.72 3.81 20.64
CA GLN A 79 -12.59 3.81 21.56
C GLN A 79 -12.40 2.44 22.21
N GLY A 80 -11.17 1.92 22.15
CA GLY A 80 -10.83 0.58 22.67
C GLY A 80 -11.08 -0.59 21.71
N ASP A 81 -11.62 -0.35 20.51
CA ASP A 81 -11.59 -1.36 19.45
C ASP A 81 -10.17 -1.58 18.92
N GLU A 82 -9.91 -2.80 18.45
CA GLU A 82 -8.63 -3.21 17.89
C GLU A 82 -8.68 -3.21 16.36
N ILE A 83 -7.63 -2.69 15.73
CA ILE A 83 -7.43 -2.75 14.29
C ILE A 83 -6.05 -3.30 13.97
N ASN A 84 -6.00 -4.27 13.07
CA ASN A 84 -4.80 -4.93 12.60
C ASN A 84 -4.61 -4.56 11.12
N LEU A 85 -3.63 -3.70 10.85
CA LEU A 85 -3.32 -3.20 9.51
C LEU A 85 -2.26 -4.11 8.87
N TRP A 86 -2.64 -4.89 7.87
CA TRP A 86 -1.76 -5.79 7.13
C TRP A 86 -1.16 -5.08 5.92
N PHE A 87 -0.04 -4.39 6.12
CA PHE A 87 0.62 -3.57 5.10
C PHE A 87 2.12 -3.86 5.03
N GLU A 88 2.58 -4.09 3.81
CA GLU A 88 3.96 -4.44 3.46
C GLU A 88 4.86 -3.19 3.42
N HIS A 89 6.14 -3.39 3.08
CA HIS A 89 7.16 -2.35 3.20
C HIS A 89 7.30 -1.46 1.97
N ASP A 90 6.83 -1.89 0.80
CA ASP A 90 6.93 -1.16 -0.45
C ASP A 90 6.08 0.13 -0.46
N LEU A 91 6.35 1.01 -1.43
CA LEU A 91 5.70 2.30 -1.55
C LEU A 91 4.18 2.20 -1.78
N PHE A 92 3.70 1.22 -2.55
CA PHE A 92 2.27 1.03 -2.78
C PHE A 92 1.54 0.79 -1.46
N CYS A 93 2.04 -0.13 -0.64
CA CYS A 93 1.51 -0.44 0.68
C CYS A 93 1.65 0.75 1.63
N GLN A 94 2.81 1.43 1.64
CA GLN A 94 3.04 2.56 2.55
C GLN A 94 2.10 3.73 2.29
N VAL A 95 1.83 4.10 1.04
CA VAL A 95 0.88 5.19 0.74
C VAL A 95 -0.53 4.84 1.22
N ASN A 96 -0.99 3.61 1.01
CA ASN A 96 -2.28 3.13 1.51
C ASN A 96 -2.34 3.07 3.05
N LEU A 97 -1.23 2.71 3.70
CA LEU A 97 -1.10 2.75 5.15
C LEU A 97 -1.20 4.18 5.69
N TRP A 98 -0.51 5.15 5.07
CA TRP A 98 -0.57 6.55 5.48
C TRP A 98 -1.99 7.10 5.40
N PHE A 99 -2.68 6.82 4.29
CA PHE A 99 -4.09 7.17 4.13
C PHE A 99 -4.96 6.53 5.22
N THR A 100 -4.83 5.23 5.45
CA THR A 100 -5.60 4.51 6.48
C THR A 100 -5.36 5.09 7.89
N LEU A 101 -4.10 5.38 8.24
CA LEU A 101 -3.77 6.01 9.52
C LEU A 101 -4.35 7.43 9.64
N SER A 102 -4.42 8.17 8.53
CA SER A 102 -5.05 9.49 8.50
C SER A 102 -6.54 9.43 8.88
N LEU A 103 -7.25 8.36 8.50
CA LEU A 103 -8.66 8.12 8.85
C LEU A 103 -8.82 7.69 10.31
N LEU A 104 -7.84 6.96 10.85
CA LEU A 104 -7.87 6.44 12.23
C LEU A 104 -7.42 7.47 13.27
N ASN A 105 -6.66 8.48 12.85
CA ASN A 105 -6.09 9.49 13.74
C ASN A 105 -7.17 10.19 14.58
N GLY A 106 -7.08 10.04 15.90
CA GLY A 106 -7.99 10.66 16.86
C GLY A 106 -9.23 9.83 17.23
N LYS A 107 -9.41 8.61 16.68
CA LYS A 107 -10.53 7.72 17.03
C LYS A 107 -10.37 7.00 18.38
N GLY A 108 -9.15 6.94 18.93
CA GLY A 108 -8.87 6.26 20.21
C GLY A 108 -8.93 4.73 20.13
N VAL A 109 -8.72 4.17 18.94
CA VAL A 109 -8.60 2.72 18.69
C VAL A 109 -7.18 2.23 18.99
N THR A 110 -7.04 0.95 19.28
CA THR A 110 -5.74 0.27 19.39
C THR A 110 -5.31 -0.22 18.02
N VAL A 111 -4.25 0.36 17.47
CA VAL A 111 -3.76 0.06 16.12
C VAL A 111 -2.53 -0.82 16.17
N TYR A 112 -2.58 -1.96 15.49
CA TYR A 112 -1.42 -2.79 15.22
C TYR A 112 -1.07 -2.75 13.74
N ARG A 113 0.22 -2.81 13.42
CA ARG A 113 0.70 -3.13 12.08
C ARG A 113 1.17 -4.57 12.05
N VAL A 114 0.70 -5.30 11.05
CA VAL A 114 1.18 -6.63 10.66
C VAL A 114 1.94 -6.46 9.35
N TYR A 115 3.13 -7.03 9.26
CA TYR A 115 4.01 -6.95 8.09
C TYR A 115 4.70 -8.31 7.89
N PRO A 116 5.19 -8.61 6.67
CA PRO A 116 5.96 -9.81 6.38
C PRO A 116 7.14 -9.99 7.35
N VAL A 117 7.30 -11.18 7.91
CA VAL A 117 8.55 -11.52 8.63
C VAL A 117 9.58 -11.88 7.57
N ILE A 118 10.65 -11.11 7.50
CA ILE A 118 11.67 -11.20 6.45
C ILE A 118 12.89 -11.92 7.03
N ASP A 119 13.15 -13.12 6.55
CA ASP A 119 14.33 -13.92 6.92
C ASP A 119 15.50 -13.70 5.92
N ASP A 120 15.19 -13.46 4.64
CA ASP A 120 16.15 -13.14 3.58
C ASP A 120 15.99 -11.67 3.13
N PRO A 121 17.02 -10.81 3.24
CA PRO A 121 16.97 -9.44 2.74
C PRO A 121 16.63 -9.31 1.25
N ASP A 122 16.90 -10.32 0.44
CA ASP A 122 16.57 -10.31 -0.99
C ASP A 122 15.03 -10.41 -1.23
N GLU A 123 14.29 -10.94 -0.26
CA GLU A 123 12.82 -11.10 -0.29
C GLU A 123 12.07 -9.90 0.35
N LEU A 124 12.77 -8.81 0.68
CA LEU A 124 12.23 -7.64 1.40
C LEU A 124 10.97 -7.06 0.75
N TRP A 125 10.83 -7.15 -0.58
CA TRP A 125 9.75 -6.57 -1.35
C TRP A 125 8.72 -7.58 -1.87
N ASP A 126 8.84 -8.87 -1.52
CA ASP A 126 7.95 -9.93 -2.01
C ASP A 126 6.56 -9.91 -1.36
N GLY A 127 6.45 -9.20 -0.22
CA GLY A 127 5.18 -8.99 0.45
C GLY A 127 4.60 -10.25 1.08
N PHE A 128 3.27 -10.31 1.15
CA PHE A 128 2.52 -11.45 1.67
C PHE A 128 2.14 -12.48 0.61
N GLY A 129 2.25 -12.13 -0.68
CA GLY A 129 1.83 -12.99 -1.80
C GLY A 129 2.29 -14.45 -1.71
N PRO A 130 3.59 -14.73 -1.47
CA PRO A 130 4.10 -16.10 -1.40
C PRO A 130 3.80 -16.82 -0.07
N MET A 131 3.24 -16.14 0.93
CA MET A 131 3.12 -16.68 2.29
C MET A 131 1.92 -17.62 2.47
N SER A 132 2.17 -18.72 3.17
CA SER A 132 1.14 -19.66 3.64
C SER A 132 0.33 -19.09 4.82
N PRO A 133 -0.88 -19.63 5.10
CA PRO A 133 -1.67 -19.24 6.27
C PRO A 133 -0.89 -19.37 7.60
N GLU A 134 -0.02 -20.37 7.73
CA GLU A 134 0.85 -20.56 8.90
C GLU A 134 1.90 -19.45 9.04
N GLU A 135 2.48 -18.97 7.94
CA GLU A 135 3.42 -17.84 7.93
C GLU A 135 2.72 -16.51 8.24
N LEU A 136 1.52 -16.30 7.70
CA LEU A 136 0.69 -15.13 8.03
C LEU A 136 0.34 -15.10 9.53
N LEU A 137 0.09 -16.26 10.15
CA LEU A 137 -0.09 -16.33 11.60
C LEU A 137 1.18 -15.96 12.38
N LYS A 138 2.37 -16.32 11.91
CA LYS A 138 3.63 -15.88 12.53
C LYS A 138 3.77 -14.36 12.42
N CYS A 139 3.45 -13.78 11.26
CA CYS A 139 3.44 -12.33 11.07
C CYS A 139 2.48 -11.65 12.05
N TYR A 140 1.27 -12.18 12.19
CA TYR A 140 0.29 -11.67 13.15
C TYR A 140 0.78 -11.74 14.60
N GLN A 141 1.47 -12.81 14.99
CA GLN A 141 2.05 -12.94 16.33
C GLN A 141 3.17 -11.93 16.60
N GLN A 142 3.82 -11.43 15.55
CA GLN A 142 4.88 -10.42 15.61
C GLN A 142 4.38 -8.99 15.34
N LYS A 143 3.06 -8.79 15.26
CA LYS A 143 2.46 -7.48 15.05
C LYS A 143 2.95 -6.46 16.07
N ILE A 144 3.12 -5.23 15.62
CA ILE A 144 3.60 -4.13 16.45
C ILE A 144 2.47 -3.18 16.80
N LEU A 145 2.42 -2.75 18.07
CA LEU A 145 1.51 -1.72 18.52
C LEU A 145 2.01 -0.35 18.03
N LEU A 146 1.15 0.39 17.35
CA LEU A 146 1.45 1.77 16.94
C LEU A 146 1.21 2.73 18.11
N SER A 147 2.19 3.59 18.34
CA SER A 147 2.05 4.71 19.27
C SER A 147 1.18 5.82 18.68
N PRO A 148 0.62 6.74 19.50
CA PRO A 148 -0.03 7.94 19.01
C PRO A 148 0.86 8.75 18.05
N GLU A 149 2.18 8.77 18.29
CA GLU A 149 3.17 9.43 17.45
C GLU A 149 3.30 8.75 16.08
N ASP A 150 3.25 7.41 16.01
CA ASP A 150 3.29 6.67 14.73
C ASP A 150 2.03 6.97 13.88
N ILE A 151 0.85 7.03 14.52
CA ILE A 151 -0.42 7.34 13.84
C ILE A 151 -0.40 8.79 13.33
N GLN A 152 0.08 9.72 14.15
CA GLN A 152 0.23 11.12 13.77
C GLN A 152 1.25 11.28 12.62
N LEU A 153 2.37 10.56 12.66
CA LEU A 153 3.34 10.52 11.56
C LEU A 153 2.72 10.01 10.26
N GLY A 154 1.95 8.93 10.29
CA GLY A 154 1.22 8.41 9.13
C GLY A 154 0.28 9.46 8.51
N LYS A 155 -0.44 10.22 9.35
CA LYS A 155 -1.28 11.33 8.88
C LYS A 155 -0.46 12.45 8.23
N GLU A 156 0.67 12.83 8.81
CA GLU A 156 1.55 13.88 8.26
C GLU A 156 2.18 13.46 6.93
N LEU A 157 2.58 12.19 6.81
CA LEU A 157 3.07 11.59 5.56
C LEU A 157 1.98 11.63 4.48
N TRP A 158 0.73 11.28 4.82
CA TRP A 158 -0.39 11.39 3.89
C TRP A 158 -0.63 12.82 3.41
N GLN A 159 -0.56 13.81 4.31
CA GLN A 159 -0.69 15.23 3.96
C GLN A 159 0.45 15.72 3.05
N ALA A 160 1.68 15.32 3.35
CA ALA A 160 2.84 15.67 2.51
C ALA A 160 2.75 15.01 1.12
N TYR A 161 2.30 13.74 1.06
CA TYR A 161 2.09 12.99 -0.16
C TYR A 161 1.04 13.64 -1.06
N THR A 162 -0.16 13.90 -0.52
CA THR A 162 -1.29 14.47 -1.27
C THR A 162 -1.03 15.89 -1.78
N SER A 163 -0.26 16.68 -1.04
CA SER A 163 0.16 18.03 -1.46
C SER A 163 1.40 18.05 -2.38
N ALA A 164 1.91 16.87 -2.79
CA ALA A 164 3.14 16.72 -3.57
C ALA A 164 4.35 17.47 -2.96
N ASN A 165 4.41 17.54 -1.63
CA ASN A 165 5.44 18.28 -0.91
C ASN A 165 6.65 17.40 -0.59
N ASN A 166 7.55 17.27 -1.56
CA ASN A 166 8.75 16.44 -1.43
C ASN A 166 9.65 16.87 -0.25
N THR A 167 9.78 18.17 0.01
CA THR A 167 10.58 18.66 1.15
C THR A 167 9.99 18.22 2.50
N ALA A 168 8.66 18.20 2.62
CA ALA A 168 8.01 17.66 3.81
C ALA A 168 8.19 16.14 3.92
N LEU A 169 8.05 15.40 2.81
CA LEU A 169 8.30 13.95 2.79
C LEU A 169 9.73 13.61 3.23
N GLU A 170 10.76 14.28 2.68
CA GLU A 170 12.17 14.09 3.07
C GLU A 170 12.40 14.39 4.55
N LYS A 171 11.78 15.45 5.07
CA LYS A 171 11.92 15.78 6.49
C LYS A 171 11.26 14.73 7.39
N LEU A 172 10.05 14.31 7.05
CA LEU A 172 9.29 13.32 7.82
C LEU A 172 9.96 11.96 7.79
N SER A 173 10.62 11.61 6.68
CA SER A 173 11.25 10.31 6.49
C SER A 173 12.42 10.03 7.43
N ALA A 174 13.02 11.08 8.00
CA ALA A 174 14.05 10.97 9.03
C ALA A 174 13.49 10.68 10.44
N THR A 175 12.17 10.63 10.62
CA THR A 175 11.54 10.35 11.92
C THR A 175 11.70 8.88 12.28
N PRO A 176 12.38 8.54 13.39
CA PRO A 176 12.51 7.14 13.80
C PRO A 176 11.16 6.57 14.23
N SER A 177 10.73 5.49 13.58
CA SER A 177 9.50 4.79 13.93
C SER A 177 9.66 3.30 13.72
N LYS A 178 9.26 2.50 14.72
CA LYS A 178 9.17 1.04 14.55
C LYS A 178 8.07 0.65 13.59
N ALA A 179 7.05 1.50 13.42
CA ALA A 179 5.97 1.30 12.48
C ALA A 179 6.38 1.55 11.04
N PHE A 180 7.51 2.24 10.79
CA PHE A 180 8.01 2.57 9.46
C PHE A 180 9.52 2.33 9.35
N PRO A 181 9.99 1.07 9.36
CA PRO A 181 11.43 0.76 9.41
C PRO A 181 12.22 1.20 8.16
N TYR A 182 11.56 1.33 7.00
CA TYR A 182 12.16 1.70 5.71
C TYR A 182 11.62 3.04 5.18
N LEU A 183 11.24 3.95 6.09
CA LEU A 183 10.55 5.18 5.70
C LEU A 183 11.40 6.09 4.82
N GLU A 184 12.72 6.16 5.08
CA GLU A 184 13.65 6.97 4.30
C GLU A 184 13.72 6.47 2.85
N GLU A 185 13.88 5.16 2.67
CA GLU A 185 13.95 4.50 1.38
C GLU A 185 12.66 4.68 0.57
N VAL A 186 11.51 4.48 1.21
CA VAL A 186 10.20 4.59 0.55
C VAL A 186 9.86 6.02 0.18
N CYS A 187 10.11 7.00 1.07
CA CYS A 187 9.93 8.42 0.73
C CYS A 187 10.85 8.84 -0.42
N LYS A 188 12.11 8.39 -0.41
CA LYS A 188 13.02 8.62 -1.54
C LYS A 188 12.51 7.98 -2.83
N ALA A 189 12.02 6.75 -2.77
CA ALA A 189 11.43 6.07 -3.93
C ALA A 189 10.26 6.88 -4.50
N GLN A 190 9.37 7.42 -3.65
CA GLN A 190 8.27 8.29 -4.09
C GLN A 190 8.75 9.55 -4.81
N ILE A 191 9.82 10.18 -4.31
CA ILE A 191 10.39 11.39 -4.92
C ILE A 191 10.99 11.07 -6.30
N GLU A 192 11.61 9.90 -6.46
CA GLU A 192 12.20 9.42 -7.72
C GLU A 192 11.16 8.79 -8.68
N ARG A 193 10.00 8.39 -8.17
CA ARG A 193 8.94 7.65 -8.89
C ARG A 193 8.53 8.25 -10.22
N PRO A 194 8.45 9.58 -10.43
CA PRO A 194 8.05 10.12 -11.73
C PRO A 194 8.98 9.76 -12.89
N ALA A 195 10.22 9.33 -12.62
CA ALA A 195 11.21 9.03 -13.67
C ALA A 195 11.88 7.65 -13.54
N ARG A 196 12.13 7.18 -12.32
CA ARG A 196 12.96 5.98 -12.09
C ARG A 196 12.35 4.68 -12.63
N PRO A 197 11.06 4.35 -12.39
CA PRO A 197 10.43 3.16 -12.97
C PRO A 197 10.51 3.08 -14.50
N GLU A 198 10.18 4.17 -15.19
CA GLU A 198 10.26 4.22 -16.66
C GLU A 198 11.70 4.05 -17.15
N LYS A 199 12.67 4.66 -16.46
CA LYS A 199 14.09 4.51 -16.78
C LYS A 199 14.55 3.06 -16.61
N ALA A 200 14.18 2.40 -15.51
CA ALA A 200 14.51 1.00 -15.25
C ALA A 200 13.93 0.09 -16.35
N LEU A 201 12.66 0.28 -16.72
CA LEU A 201 12.03 -0.48 -17.81
C LEU A 201 12.73 -0.28 -19.16
N LYS A 202 13.12 0.96 -19.50
CA LYS A 202 13.92 1.21 -20.72
C LYS A 202 15.24 0.46 -20.72
N GLU A 203 15.89 0.31 -19.57
CA GLU A 203 17.16 -0.41 -19.45
C GLU A 203 16.96 -1.93 -19.58
N ILE A 204 15.90 -2.47 -18.98
CA ILE A 204 15.52 -3.88 -19.09
C ILE A 204 15.19 -4.25 -20.55
N ILE A 205 14.34 -3.46 -21.24
CA ILE A 205 13.90 -3.74 -22.61
C ILE A 205 15.06 -3.75 -23.61
N LYS A 206 16.06 -2.88 -23.42
CA LYS A 206 17.25 -2.78 -24.30
C LYS A 206 18.09 -4.06 -24.34
N SER A 207 17.90 -4.98 -23.39
CA SER A 207 18.73 -6.18 -23.28
C SER A 207 18.41 -7.30 -24.30
N GLY A 208 17.30 -7.24 -25.06
CA GLY A 208 17.04 -8.29 -26.06
C GLY A 208 15.62 -8.43 -26.64
N ASN A 209 14.78 -7.38 -26.61
CA ASN A 209 13.35 -7.48 -26.94
C ASN A 209 12.59 -8.56 -26.12
N PRO A 210 12.72 -8.53 -24.78
CA PRO A 210 12.08 -9.50 -23.88
C PRO A 210 10.55 -9.46 -23.96
N SER A 211 9.91 -10.59 -23.65
CA SER A 211 8.48 -10.66 -23.39
C SER A 211 8.09 -9.81 -22.17
N PHE A 212 6.82 -9.42 -22.07
CA PHE A 212 6.35 -8.66 -20.91
C PHE A 212 6.59 -9.40 -19.58
N GLU A 213 6.37 -10.71 -19.54
CA GLU A 213 6.58 -11.54 -18.35
C GLU A 213 8.04 -11.47 -17.86
N GLU A 214 9.00 -11.62 -18.77
CA GLU A 214 10.44 -11.49 -18.45
C GLU A 214 10.78 -10.08 -17.96
N VAL A 215 10.19 -9.04 -18.57
CA VAL A 215 10.39 -7.65 -18.14
C VAL A 215 9.82 -7.39 -16.76
N PHE A 216 8.63 -7.93 -16.49
CA PHE A 216 7.94 -7.74 -15.22
C PHE A 216 8.70 -8.38 -14.07
N ILE A 217 9.16 -9.62 -14.23
CA ILE A 217 9.99 -10.32 -13.24
C ILE A 217 11.25 -9.51 -12.92
N GLU A 218 12.02 -9.13 -13.95
CA GLU A 218 13.25 -8.34 -13.76
C GLU A 218 12.96 -6.95 -13.16
N PHE A 219 11.82 -6.35 -13.49
CA PHE A 219 11.40 -5.07 -12.91
C PHE A 219 11.12 -5.22 -11.41
N CYS A 220 10.40 -6.26 -11.00
CA CYS A 220 10.13 -6.55 -9.59
C CYS A 220 11.44 -6.80 -8.82
N GLU A 221 12.39 -7.53 -9.39
CA GLU A 221 13.70 -7.76 -8.76
C GLU A 221 14.50 -6.45 -8.56
N ARG A 222 14.47 -5.53 -9.53
CA ARG A 222 15.25 -4.27 -9.46
C ARG A 222 14.56 -3.16 -8.69
N GLU A 223 13.23 -3.11 -8.77
CA GLU A 223 12.41 -1.96 -8.41
C GLU A 223 11.21 -2.36 -7.52
N GLY A 224 11.32 -3.50 -6.82
CA GLY A 224 10.31 -4.01 -5.89
C GLY A 224 9.88 -3.02 -4.80
N ILE A 225 10.74 -2.07 -4.45
CA ILE A 225 10.42 -0.95 -3.54
C ILE A 225 9.16 -0.17 -3.95
N TYR A 226 8.78 -0.18 -5.22
CA TYR A 226 7.57 0.51 -5.69
C TYR A 226 6.27 -0.25 -5.43
N GLY A 227 6.32 -1.59 -5.29
CA GLY A 227 5.12 -2.42 -5.14
C GLY A 227 4.16 -2.34 -6.34
N PHE A 228 4.68 -2.14 -7.55
CA PHE A 228 3.83 -2.04 -8.75
C PHE A 228 3.28 -3.41 -9.16
N GLY A 229 1.98 -3.44 -9.45
CA GLY A 229 1.33 -4.58 -10.08
C GLY A 229 1.63 -4.68 -11.59
N ASP A 230 1.31 -5.84 -12.16
CA ASP A 230 1.47 -6.14 -13.58
C ASP A 230 0.81 -5.08 -14.49
N ALA A 231 -0.42 -4.66 -14.19
CA ALA A 231 -1.15 -3.67 -14.99
C ALA A 231 -0.44 -2.29 -15.03
N GLN A 232 0.18 -1.90 -13.91
CA GLN A 232 0.94 -0.64 -13.83
C GLN A 232 2.22 -0.71 -14.66
N VAL A 233 2.94 -1.83 -14.59
CA VAL A 233 4.15 -2.06 -15.37
C VAL A 233 3.84 -2.21 -16.86
N GLN A 234 2.78 -2.95 -17.21
CA GLN A 234 2.31 -3.17 -18.58
C GLN A 234 2.02 -1.83 -19.27
N LYS A 235 1.33 -0.91 -18.58
CA LYS A 235 1.04 0.43 -19.10
C LYS A 235 2.30 1.20 -19.49
N ILE A 236 3.35 1.14 -18.67
CA ILE A 236 4.63 1.81 -18.97
C ILE A 236 5.34 1.07 -20.11
N TYR A 237 5.38 -0.27 -20.07
CA TYR A 237 5.96 -1.11 -21.12
C TYR A 237 5.34 -0.81 -22.49
N ASP A 238 4.02 -0.80 -22.60
CA ASP A 238 3.29 -0.53 -23.85
C ASP A 238 3.56 0.88 -24.41
N GLN A 239 3.84 1.86 -23.55
CA GLN A 239 4.24 3.19 -23.98
C GLN A 239 5.66 3.22 -24.55
N LEU A 240 6.56 2.39 -24.02
CA LEU A 240 7.95 2.29 -24.46
C LEU A 240 8.13 1.45 -25.73
N MET A 241 7.20 0.54 -26.00
CA MET A 241 7.20 -0.33 -27.19
C MET A 241 6.52 0.30 -28.42
N LYS A 242 5.90 1.48 -28.28
CA LYS A 242 5.33 2.27 -29.38
C LYS A 242 6.38 3.12 -30.08
#